data_AF-A0A9E1STS5-F1
#
_entry.id   AF-A0A9E1STS5-F1
#
_cell.length_a   1.000
_cell.length_b   1.000
_cell.length_c   1.000
_cell.angle_alpha   90.00
_cell.angle_beta   90.00
_cell.angle_gamma   90.00
#
_symmetry.space_group_name_H-M   'P 1'
#
loop_
_entity.id
_entity.type
_entity.pdbx_description
1 polymer ?
#
loop_
_entity_poly.entity_id
_entity_poly.type
_entity_poly.pdbx_seq_one_letter_code
_entity_poly.pdbx_strand_id
1 'polypeptide(L)'
;MTDRILIIDFGSQVTQLIARRVRESGVYSEIIPFNKAEEILANFNPKGIILSGGPNSVYDIDTPRAPEAVFNMGVPVLGICYGEQTMCEQMGGRVSTSDE
;
A
#
# COMPACT_ATOMS: atom_id res chain seq x y z
N MET A 1 -12.89 19.92 4.83
CA MET A 1 -11.80 18.96 5.12
C MET A 1 -11.61 18.18 3.83
N THR A 2 -10.42 18.19 3.23
CA THR A 2 -10.20 17.54 1.92
C THR A 2 -9.93 16.06 2.16
N ASP A 3 -10.71 15.17 1.51
CA ASP A 3 -10.42 13.75 1.54
C ASP A 3 -9.09 13.47 0.82
N ARG A 4 -8.24 12.67 1.46
CA ARG A 4 -6.88 12.38 0.99
C ARG A 4 -6.57 10.91 1.11
N ILE A 5 -6.05 10.33 0.03
CA ILE A 5 -5.58 8.95 -0.02
C ILE A 5 -4.06 8.94 -0.06
N LEU A 6 -3.45 8.08 0.76
CA LEU A 6 -2.02 7.81 0.69
C LEU A 6 -1.80 6.51 -0.09
N ILE A 7 -0.95 6.54 -1.11
CA ILE A 7 -0.57 5.38 -1.90
C ILE A 7 0.87 5.02 -1.54
N ILE A 8 1.04 3.84 -0.93
CA ILE A 8 2.35 3.30 -0.57
C ILE A 8 2.82 2.44 -1.74
N ASP A 9 3.94 2.84 -2.34
CA ASP A 9 4.50 2.21 -3.53
C ASP A 9 5.54 1.14 -3.20
N PHE A 10 5.25 -0.09 -3.64
CA PHE A 10 6.16 -1.24 -3.58
C PHE A 10 6.91 -1.48 -4.89
N GLY A 11 6.87 -0.51 -5.83
CA GLY A 11 7.60 -0.56 -7.09
C GLY A 11 6.75 -0.99 -8.28
N SER A 12 5.43 -0.93 -8.19
CA SER A 12 4.53 -1.29 -9.29
C SER A 12 4.67 -0.36 -10.48
N GLN A 13 4.65 -0.96 -11.68
CA GLN A 13 4.61 -0.23 -12.96
C GLN A 13 3.34 0.62 -13.11
N VAL A 14 2.26 0.30 -12.36
CA VAL A 14 0.96 0.96 -12.47
C VAL A 14 0.62 1.87 -11.28
N THR A 15 1.55 2.13 -10.36
CA THR A 15 1.29 3.02 -9.20
C THR A 15 0.81 4.41 -9.61
N GLN A 16 1.41 4.99 -10.66
CA GLN A 16 0.98 6.29 -11.21
C GLN A 16 -0.44 6.24 -11.78
N LEU A 17 -0.85 5.11 -12.38
CA LEU A 17 -2.21 4.93 -12.87
C LEU A 17 -3.21 4.88 -11.71
N ILE A 18 -2.89 4.20 -10.61
CA ILE A 18 -3.72 4.17 -9.40
C ILE A 18 -3.94 5.61 -8.89
N ALA A 19 -2.87 6.40 -8.73
CA ALA A 19 -3.00 7.79 -8.29
C ALA A 19 -3.82 8.64 -9.25
N ARG A 20 -3.64 8.46 -10.56
CA ARG A 20 -4.47 9.12 -11.57
C ARG A 20 -5.95 8.78 -11.41
N ARG A 21 -6.31 7.51 -11.20
CA ARG A 21 -7.72 7.09 -11.00
C ARG A 21 -8.34 7.68 -9.74
N VAL A 22 -7.59 7.75 -8.65
CA VAL A 22 -8.05 8.41 -7.41
C VAL A 22 -8.32 9.90 -7.65
N ARG A 23 -7.40 10.58 -8.34
CA ARG A 23 -7.54 12.01 -8.68
C ARG A 23 -8.67 12.28 -9.67
N GLU A 24 -8.88 11.41 -10.66
CA GLU A 24 -10.02 11.44 -11.58
C GLU A 24 -11.36 11.31 -10.85
N SER A 25 -11.37 10.69 -9.66
CA SER A 25 -12.54 10.60 -8.77
C SER A 25 -12.73 11.83 -7.88
N GLY A 26 -11.91 12.89 -8.04
CA GLY A 26 -12.01 14.13 -7.28
C GLY A 26 -11.33 14.12 -5.90
N VAL A 27 -10.53 13.09 -5.60
CA VAL A 27 -9.86 12.92 -4.30
C VAL A 27 -8.36 13.20 -4.42
N TYR A 28 -7.79 13.93 -3.47
CA TYR A 28 -6.34 14.15 -3.44
C TYR A 28 -5.61 12.84 -3.15
N SER A 29 -4.52 12.58 -3.86
CA SER A 29 -3.66 11.43 -3.59
C SER A 29 -2.18 11.76 -3.63
N GLU A 30 -1.42 11.17 -2.72
CA GLU A 30 0.04 11.23 -2.66
C GLU A 30 0.62 9.83 -2.86
N ILE A 31 1.70 9.73 -3.63
CA ILE A 31 2.46 8.48 -3.77
C ILE A 31 3.73 8.63 -2.95
N ILE A 32 4.02 7.63 -2.12
CA ILE A 32 5.26 7.57 -1.35
C ILE A 32 5.88 6.18 -1.48
N PRO A 33 7.22 6.05 -1.48
CA PRO A 33 7.85 4.74 -1.47
C PRO A 33 7.67 4.07 -0.10
N PHE A 34 7.55 2.73 -0.08
CA PHE A 34 7.31 1.97 1.16
C PHE A 34 8.32 2.25 2.28
N ASN A 35 9.58 2.48 1.94
CA ASN A 35 10.66 2.77 2.90
C ASN A 35 10.57 4.15 3.57
N LYS A 36 9.67 5.03 3.12
CA LYS A 36 9.37 6.32 3.75
C LYS A 36 7.98 6.37 4.39
N ALA A 37 7.23 5.27 4.32
CA ALA A 37 5.84 5.26 4.73
C ALA A 37 5.64 5.55 6.22
N GLU A 38 6.49 5.01 7.08
CA GLU A 38 6.41 5.21 8.53
C GLU A 38 6.57 6.69 8.92
N GLU A 39 7.56 7.39 8.36
CA GLU A 39 7.81 8.81 8.60
C GLU A 39 6.62 9.69 8.15
N ILE A 40 6.05 9.37 6.99
CA ILE A 40 5.02 10.22 6.36
C ILE A 40 3.63 9.98 6.97
N LEU A 41 3.31 8.73 7.33
CA LEU A 41 2.00 8.36 7.89
C LEU A 41 1.62 9.20 9.11
N ALA A 42 2.59 9.48 9.99
CA ALA A 42 2.38 10.26 11.21
C ALA A 42 1.81 11.67 10.95
N ASN A 43 2.19 12.29 9.83
CA ASN A 43 1.82 13.68 9.52
C ASN A 43 0.77 13.79 8.41
N PHE A 44 0.55 12.74 7.61
CA PHE A 44 -0.30 12.80 6.44
C PHE A 44 -1.81 12.75 6.78
N ASN A 45 -2.18 12.04 7.85
CA ASN A 45 -3.57 11.82 8.29
C ASN A 45 -4.53 11.43 7.14
N PRO A 46 -4.27 10.31 6.43
CA PRO A 46 -5.09 9.89 5.29
C PRO A 46 -6.49 9.45 5.71
N LYS A 47 -7.46 9.57 4.81
CA LYS A 47 -8.80 8.97 4.94
C LYS A 47 -8.88 7.54 4.44
N GLY A 48 -7.85 7.09 3.72
CA GLY A 48 -7.68 5.73 3.26
C GLY A 48 -6.27 5.52 2.71
N ILE A 49 -5.83 4.27 2.69
CA ILE A 49 -4.50 3.87 2.24
C ILE A 49 -4.63 2.85 1.10
N ILE A 50 -3.80 2.99 0.08
CA ILE A 50 -3.64 1.97 -0.96
C ILE A 50 -2.22 1.44 -0.91
N LEU A 51 -2.08 0.12 -0.79
CA LEU A 51 -0.82 -0.61 -0.93
C LEU A 51 -0.70 -1.06 -2.39
N SER A 52 0.26 -0.50 -3.12
CA SER A 52 0.42 -0.83 -4.55
C SER A 52 0.94 -2.26 -4.76
N GLY A 53 0.94 -2.70 -6.02
CA GLY A 53 1.66 -3.91 -6.39
C GLY A 53 3.19 -3.71 -6.32
N GLY A 54 3.93 -4.75 -6.62
CA GLY A 54 5.38 -4.70 -6.77
C GLY A 54 5.83 -5.78 -7.74
N PRO A 55 7.04 -5.66 -8.31
CA PRO A 55 7.64 -6.71 -9.12
C PRO A 55 8.11 -7.90 -8.25
N ASN A 56 8.22 -7.68 -6.94
CA ASN A 56 8.73 -8.67 -6.00
C ASN A 56 7.66 -9.71 -5.68
N SER A 57 8.11 -10.92 -5.37
CA SER A 57 7.28 -11.98 -4.79
C SER A 57 7.45 -11.96 -3.26
N VAL A 58 6.37 -12.11 -2.49
CA VAL A 58 6.38 -12.03 -1.00
C VAL A 58 7.20 -13.12 -0.29
N TYR A 59 7.77 -14.08 -1.02
CA TYR A 59 8.50 -15.23 -0.42
C TYR A 59 9.96 -14.94 -0.06
N ASP A 60 10.53 -13.81 -0.50
CA ASP A 60 11.89 -13.47 -0.11
C ASP A 60 11.93 -12.89 1.32
N ILE A 61 12.95 -13.29 2.09
CA ILE A 61 13.17 -12.89 3.50
C ILE A 61 13.27 -11.36 3.67
N ASP A 62 13.68 -10.63 2.62
CA ASP A 62 13.82 -9.17 2.59
C ASP A 62 12.70 -8.47 1.79
N THR A 63 11.50 -9.05 1.79
CA THR A 63 10.36 -8.49 1.04
C THR A 63 9.90 -7.15 1.63
N PRO A 64 9.67 -6.13 0.78
CA PRO A 64 9.08 -4.86 1.21
C PRO A 64 7.81 -5.08 2.03
N ARG A 65 7.77 -4.57 3.27
CA ARG A 65 6.62 -4.64 4.17
C ARG A 65 5.92 -3.31 4.31
N ALA A 66 4.62 -3.34 4.60
CA ALA A 66 3.89 -2.14 5.02
C ALA A 66 4.23 -1.83 6.49
N PRO A 67 4.39 -0.55 6.88
CA PRO A 67 4.52 -0.18 8.29
C PRO A 67 3.29 -0.63 9.09
N GLU A 68 3.48 -1.12 10.32
CA GLU A 68 2.36 -1.56 11.17
C GLU A 68 1.31 -0.46 11.40
N ALA A 69 1.74 0.81 11.42
CA ALA A 69 0.87 1.96 11.53
C ALA A 69 -0.25 1.98 10.47
N VAL A 70 -0.01 1.44 9.27
CA VAL A 70 -1.02 1.31 8.21
C VAL A 70 -2.25 0.55 8.71
N PHE A 71 -2.05 -0.56 9.43
CA PHE A 71 -3.11 -1.44 9.87
C PHE A 71 -3.74 -0.99 11.20
N ASN A 72 -3.01 -0.22 12.01
CA ASN A 72 -3.46 0.23 13.33
C ASN A 72 -4.16 1.60 13.32
N MET A 73 -4.10 2.35 12.22
CA MET A 73 -4.65 3.71 12.13
C MET A 73 -6.19 3.78 12.09
N GLY A 74 -6.90 2.65 11.91
CA GLY A 74 -8.37 2.61 11.88
C GLY A 74 -8.99 3.26 10.63
N VAL A 75 -8.21 3.38 9.54
CA VAL A 75 -8.70 3.85 8.23
C VAL A 75 -8.77 2.69 7.24
N PRO A 76 -9.64 2.75 6.21
CA PRO A 76 -9.70 1.71 5.19
C PRO A 76 -8.37 1.53 4.46
N VAL A 77 -7.98 0.27 4.24
CA VAL A 77 -6.77 -0.11 3.49
C VAL A 77 -7.16 -1.01 2.33
N LEU A 78 -6.70 -0.67 1.13
CA LEU A 78 -6.83 -1.49 -0.07
C LEU A 78 -5.46 -2.02 -0.49
N GLY A 79 -5.30 -3.35 -0.50
CA GLY A 79 -4.14 -4.01 -1.09
C GLY A 79 -4.37 -4.36 -2.56
N ILE A 80 -3.36 -4.15 -3.42
CA ILE A 80 -3.41 -4.53 -4.83
C ILE A 80 -2.24 -5.46 -5.14
N CYS A 81 -2.54 -6.70 -5.55
CA CYS A 81 -1.54 -7.72 -5.89
C CYS A 81 -0.55 -7.90 -4.73
N TYR A 82 0.74 -7.58 -4.91
CA TYR A 82 1.75 -7.63 -3.85
C TYR A 82 1.33 -6.91 -2.55
N GLY A 83 0.62 -5.77 -2.64
CA GLY A 83 0.12 -5.06 -1.46
C GLY A 83 -0.96 -5.83 -0.69
N GLU A 84 -1.76 -6.65 -1.38
CA GLU A 84 -2.74 -7.57 -0.76
C GLU A 84 -2.05 -8.79 -0.16
N GLN A 85 -1.06 -9.36 -0.83
CA GLN A 85 -0.25 -10.45 -0.29
C GLN A 85 0.50 -10.03 0.98
N THR A 86 1.10 -8.83 0.96
CA THR A 86 1.77 -8.22 2.13
C THR A 86 0.81 -8.04 3.31
N MET A 87 -0.40 -7.57 3.03
CA MET A 87 -1.46 -7.45 4.04
C MET A 87 -1.85 -8.82 4.62
N CYS A 88 -2.04 -9.83 3.76
CA CYS A 88 -2.41 -11.18 4.18
C CYS A 88 -1.38 -11.77 5.15
N GLU A 89 -0.09 -11.77 4.78
CA GLU A 89 1.01 -12.26 5.64
C GLU A 89 1.10 -11.49 6.97
N GLN A 90 1.10 -10.14 6.92
CA GLN A 90 1.29 -9.32 8.12
C GLN A 90 0.11 -9.39 9.10
N MET A 91 -1.07 -9.80 8.63
CA MET A 91 -2.28 -9.95 9.45
C MET A 91 -2.54 -11.40 9.88
N GLY A 92 -1.54 -12.28 9.74
CA GLY A 92 -1.60 -13.68 10.21
C GLY A 92 -2.24 -14.66 9.23
N GLY A 93 -2.53 -14.21 8.00
CA GLY A 93 -2.84 -15.09 6.88
C GLY A 93 -1.60 -15.80 6.34
N ARG A 94 -1.77 -16.52 5.24
CA ARG A 94 -0.69 -17.20 4.53
C ARG A 94 -0.89 -17.03 3.03
N VAL A 95 0.19 -16.67 2.35
CA VAL A 95 0.32 -16.61 0.91
C VAL A 95 1.21 -17.79 0.51
N SER A 96 0.93 -18.43 -0.62
CA SER A 96 1.68 -19.60 -1.11
C SER A 96 2.08 -19.40 -2.55
N THR A 97 3.28 -19.87 -2.89
CA THR A 97 3.77 -19.79 -4.27
C THR A 97 2.76 -20.47 -5.18
N SER A 98 2.49 -19.86 -6.32
CA SER A 98 1.79 -20.54 -7.38
C SER A 98 2.82 -21.41 -8.09
N ASP A 99 2.81 -22.70 -7.82
CA ASP A 99 3.45 -23.68 -8.69
C ASP A 99 2.49 -23.88 -9.88
N GLU A 100 2.95 -23.62 -11.10
CA GLU A 100 2.28 -24.11 -12.31
C GLU A 100 2.49 -25.62 -12.46
#